data_AF-A0A0Q9QER2-F1
#
_entry.id   AF-A0A0Q9QER2-F1
#
_cell.length_a   1.000
_cell.length_b   1.000
_cell.length_c   1.000
_cell.angle_alpha   90.00
_cell.angle_beta   90.00
_cell.angle_gamma   90.00
#
_symmetry.space_group_name_H-M   'P 1'
#
loop_
_entity.id
_entity.type
_entity.pdbx_description
1 polymer ?
#
loop_
_entity_poly.entity_id
_entity_poly.type
_entity_poly.pdbx_seq_one_letter_code
_entity_poly.pdbx_strand_id
1 'polypeptide(L)'
;MNHPAPDRFTENDRALTQQTWAELRQIAARYPEARSGLLPMLHLVQSEEGRVTPEGIEACAEILGISPAEVSGVATFYTMYKRKPVGDYHVGVCTNTLCAVMGGDLIFERLKEHLDVGNDETTADGTITLEHVECNAACDYAPVMMVNWEFMDNQTPDSAVQVVDDLRAGKDVHSTRGPRLCTWREAERVLAGFPDDLADEGPSAGPASLVGLGIARERGWTAPGGNAAGRTADEPAAAATGADGSHEADRQDSEGAVQRSDADLKHEDDAQGTEEAK
;
A
#
# COMPACT_ATOMS: atom_id res chain seq x y z
N MET A 1 -30.85 -12.81 -27.64
CA MET A 1 -30.60 -11.49 -28.25
C MET A 1 -29.22 -11.06 -27.81
N ASN A 2 -28.25 -11.07 -28.74
CA ASN A 2 -26.89 -10.61 -28.47
C ASN A 2 -26.94 -9.12 -28.15
N HIS A 3 -26.63 -8.76 -26.90
CA HIS A 3 -26.34 -7.39 -26.54
C HIS A 3 -24.92 -7.09 -27.03
N PRO A 4 -24.71 -6.13 -27.95
CA PRO A 4 -23.35 -5.73 -28.31
C PRO A 4 -22.69 -5.13 -27.06
N ALA A 5 -21.45 -5.53 -26.78
CA ALA A 5 -20.68 -4.95 -25.70
C ALA A 5 -20.52 -3.43 -25.98
N PRO A 6 -20.74 -2.55 -24.99
CA PRO A 6 -20.52 -1.13 -25.20
C PRO A 6 -19.04 -0.88 -25.54
N ASP A 7 -18.85 -0.09 -26.58
CA ASP A 7 -17.58 0.27 -27.21
C ASP A 7 -16.57 0.76 -26.15
N ARG A 8 -15.39 0.12 -26.08
CA ARG A 8 -14.46 0.23 -24.93
C ARG A 8 -13.49 1.41 -24.99
N PHE A 9 -13.60 2.29 -25.98
CA PHE A 9 -12.57 3.30 -26.24
C PHE A 9 -13.20 4.64 -26.62
N THR A 10 -13.66 5.40 -25.64
CA THR A 10 -14.05 6.81 -25.86
C THR A 10 -12.80 7.67 -25.98
N GLU A 11 -12.29 7.79 -27.20
CA GLU A 11 -11.77 8.98 -27.92
C GLU A 11 -11.08 10.14 -27.14
N ASN A 12 -10.45 9.88 -26.00
CA ASN A 12 -9.59 10.85 -25.30
C ASN A 12 -8.42 10.21 -24.53
N ASP A 13 -8.02 8.99 -24.88
CA ASP A 13 -6.73 8.41 -24.47
C ASP A 13 -5.62 9.18 -25.21
N ARG A 14 -5.04 10.17 -24.52
CA ARG A 14 -3.89 10.91 -25.05
C ARG A 14 -2.72 9.95 -25.15
N ALA A 15 -2.19 9.75 -26.35
CA ALA A 15 -0.96 9.01 -26.55
C ALA A 15 0.14 9.48 -25.58
N LEU A 16 0.83 8.54 -24.93
CA LEU A 16 1.94 8.82 -24.01
C LEU A 16 2.90 9.84 -24.63
N THR A 17 3.24 10.86 -23.86
CA THR A 17 4.08 11.95 -24.34
C THR A 17 5.51 11.48 -24.57
N GLN A 18 6.28 12.20 -25.40
CA GLN A 18 7.71 11.91 -25.57
C GLN A 18 8.47 11.98 -24.23
N GLN A 19 8.04 12.87 -23.33
CA GLN A 19 8.60 12.95 -21.98
C GLN A 19 8.31 11.67 -21.20
N THR A 20 7.07 11.19 -21.20
CA THR A 20 6.69 9.93 -20.53
C THR A 20 7.54 8.76 -21.03
N TRP A 21 7.73 8.65 -22.35
CA TRP A 21 8.61 7.63 -22.94
C TRP A 21 10.09 7.75 -22.48
N ALA A 22 10.58 8.97 -22.28
CA ALA A 22 11.93 9.18 -21.77
C ALA A 22 12.03 8.79 -20.27
N GLU A 23 11.04 9.16 -19.48
CA GLU A 23 10.94 8.83 -18.05
C GLU A 23 10.78 7.32 -17.82
N LEU A 24 9.99 6.62 -18.64
CA LEU A 24 9.88 5.16 -18.62
C LEU A 24 11.24 4.47 -18.88
N ARG A 25 12.01 4.96 -19.87
CA ARG A 25 13.37 4.47 -20.13
C ARG A 25 14.32 4.80 -18.98
N GLN A 26 14.17 5.96 -18.36
CA GLN A 26 14.95 6.35 -17.19
C GLN A 26 14.68 5.38 -16.02
N ILE A 27 13.43 5.00 -15.77
CA ILE A 27 13.06 4.02 -14.74
C ILE A 27 13.73 2.66 -15.03
N ALA A 28 13.61 2.15 -16.26
CA ALA A 28 14.23 0.88 -16.64
C ALA A 28 15.76 0.89 -16.43
N ALA A 29 16.41 2.01 -16.71
CA ALA A 29 17.85 2.20 -16.53
C ALA A 29 18.32 2.28 -15.06
N ARG A 30 17.41 2.39 -14.07
CA ARG A 30 17.77 2.36 -12.64
C ARG A 30 18.20 0.97 -12.16
N TYR A 31 17.88 -0.07 -12.92
CA TYR A 31 18.07 -1.45 -12.52
C TYR A 31 19.08 -2.17 -13.43
N PRO A 32 19.88 -3.10 -12.88
CA PRO A 32 20.73 -3.97 -13.71
C PRO A 32 19.92 -4.81 -14.70
N GLU A 33 18.77 -5.31 -14.24
CA GLU A 33 17.80 -6.04 -15.06
C GLU A 33 16.60 -5.14 -15.33
N ALA A 34 16.45 -4.70 -16.59
CA ALA A 34 15.43 -3.72 -16.99
C ALA A 34 14.03 -4.11 -16.51
N ARG A 35 13.67 -5.41 -16.59
CA ARG A 35 12.38 -5.96 -16.15
C ARG A 35 12.00 -5.55 -14.72
N SER A 36 12.98 -5.31 -13.85
CA SER A 36 12.77 -4.86 -12.46
C SER A 36 12.11 -3.47 -12.37
N GLY A 37 12.17 -2.67 -13.43
CA GLY A 37 11.52 -1.37 -13.52
C GLY A 37 10.01 -1.43 -13.79
N LEU A 38 9.42 -2.61 -14.03
CA LEU A 38 8.02 -2.70 -14.44
C LEU A 38 7.03 -2.07 -13.46
N LEU A 39 7.21 -2.31 -12.15
CA LEU A 39 6.30 -1.81 -11.13
C LEU A 39 6.26 -0.26 -11.10
N PRO A 40 7.40 0.45 -10.96
CA PRO A 40 7.40 1.91 -11.02
C PRO A 40 7.00 2.46 -12.40
N MET A 41 7.24 1.73 -13.50
CA MET A 41 6.75 2.14 -14.83
C MET A 41 5.22 2.13 -14.90
N LEU A 42 4.56 1.13 -14.29
CA LEU A 42 3.09 1.10 -14.22
C LEU A 42 2.54 2.25 -13.38
N HIS A 43 3.19 2.62 -12.27
CA HIS A 43 2.84 3.85 -11.54
C HIS A 43 3.00 5.11 -12.40
N LEU A 44 4.07 5.21 -13.21
CA LEU A 44 4.24 6.34 -14.12
C LEU A 44 3.12 6.42 -15.16
N VAL A 45 2.69 5.29 -15.71
CA VAL A 45 1.53 5.24 -16.61
C VAL A 45 0.27 5.76 -15.90
N GLN A 46 0.03 5.35 -14.64
CA GLN A 46 -1.11 5.86 -13.86
C GLN A 46 -1.01 7.36 -13.57
N SER A 47 0.19 7.89 -13.32
CA SER A 47 0.42 9.33 -13.19
C SER A 47 -0.02 10.08 -14.46
N GLU A 48 0.41 9.59 -15.62
CA GLU A 48 0.20 10.27 -16.90
C GLU A 48 -1.19 10.08 -17.50
N GLU A 49 -1.85 8.95 -17.24
CA GLU A 49 -3.14 8.61 -17.85
C GLU A 49 -4.28 8.43 -16.84
N GLY A 50 -3.99 8.42 -15.53
CA GLY A 50 -4.98 8.25 -14.45
C GLY A 50 -5.39 6.80 -14.21
N ARG A 51 -4.82 5.87 -15.00
CA ARG A 51 -5.03 4.42 -14.96
C ARG A 51 -3.93 3.73 -15.79
N VAL A 52 -3.80 2.42 -15.67
CA VAL A 52 -3.03 1.59 -16.59
C VAL A 52 -3.84 1.34 -17.87
N THR A 53 -3.41 1.94 -18.98
CA THR A 53 -4.02 1.82 -20.32
C THR A 53 -3.38 0.69 -21.14
N PRO A 54 -4.04 0.22 -22.22
CA PRO A 54 -3.40 -0.65 -23.20
C PRO A 54 -2.13 -0.04 -23.82
N GLU A 55 -2.14 1.25 -24.14
CA GLU A 55 -0.96 1.95 -24.67
C GLU A 55 0.22 1.92 -23.67
N GLY A 56 -0.05 2.14 -22.38
CA GLY A 56 0.94 2.03 -21.32
C GLY A 56 1.48 0.62 -21.15
N ILE A 57 0.64 -0.41 -21.30
CA ILE A 57 1.07 -1.82 -21.28
C ILE A 57 2.04 -2.09 -22.43
N GLU A 58 1.70 -1.67 -23.65
CA GLU A 58 2.55 -1.85 -24.83
C GLU A 58 3.88 -1.09 -24.70
N ALA A 59 3.85 0.15 -24.21
CA ALA A 59 5.06 0.95 -23.99
C ALA A 59 6.01 0.32 -22.98
N CYS A 60 5.48 -0.19 -21.85
CA CYS A 60 6.26 -0.92 -20.87
C CYS A 60 6.86 -2.20 -21.46
N ALA A 61 6.07 -2.97 -22.21
CA ALA A 61 6.53 -4.20 -22.85
C ALA A 61 7.68 -3.94 -23.85
N GLU A 62 7.54 -2.91 -24.69
CA GLU A 62 8.55 -2.50 -25.67
C GLU A 62 9.88 -2.13 -25.00
N ILE A 63 9.84 -1.27 -23.99
CA ILE A 63 11.06 -0.78 -23.31
C ILE A 63 11.77 -1.92 -22.57
N LEU A 64 11.01 -2.83 -21.96
CA LEU A 64 11.54 -3.91 -21.14
C LEU A 64 11.93 -5.16 -21.94
N GLY A 65 11.53 -5.25 -23.22
CA GLY A 65 11.76 -6.43 -24.04
C GLY A 65 11.00 -7.67 -23.56
N ILE A 66 9.82 -7.49 -22.96
CA ILE A 66 8.94 -8.56 -22.49
C ILE A 66 7.60 -8.53 -23.23
N SER A 67 6.74 -9.53 -23.04
CA SER A 67 5.44 -9.55 -23.72
C SER A 67 4.41 -8.62 -23.06
N PRO A 68 3.48 -8.02 -23.82
CA PRO A 68 2.33 -7.30 -23.25
C PRO A 68 1.48 -8.16 -22.31
N ALA A 69 1.44 -9.48 -22.54
CA ALA A 69 0.76 -10.43 -21.68
C ALA A 69 1.40 -10.53 -20.28
N GLU A 70 2.74 -10.50 -20.19
CA GLU A 70 3.43 -10.46 -18.89
C GLU A 70 3.15 -9.16 -18.14
N VAL A 71 3.18 -8.02 -18.84
CA VAL A 71 2.85 -6.71 -18.26
C VAL A 71 1.40 -6.68 -17.76
N SER A 72 0.45 -7.12 -18.60
CA SER A 72 -0.96 -7.24 -18.21
C SER A 72 -1.14 -8.18 -17.03
N GLY A 73 -0.38 -9.28 -16.95
CA GLY A 73 -0.39 -10.19 -15.81
C GLY A 73 -0.09 -9.44 -14.51
N VAL A 74 1.00 -8.67 -14.49
CA VAL A 74 1.41 -7.85 -13.33
C VAL A 74 0.36 -6.77 -13.00
N ALA A 75 -0.13 -6.05 -14.01
CA ALA A 75 -1.14 -4.99 -13.83
C ALA A 75 -2.49 -5.52 -13.33
N THR A 76 -2.79 -6.81 -13.54
CA THR A 76 -4.01 -7.45 -12.99
C THR A 76 -3.78 -8.15 -11.66
N PHE A 77 -2.53 -8.48 -11.33
CA PHE A 77 -2.17 -9.20 -10.12
C PHE A 77 -2.13 -8.26 -8.90
N TYR A 78 -1.51 -7.08 -9.04
CA TYR A 78 -1.44 -6.09 -7.98
C TYR A 78 -2.62 -5.12 -8.04
N THR A 79 -3.37 -5.01 -6.94
CA THR A 79 -4.56 -4.17 -6.82
C THR A 79 -4.28 -2.66 -6.87
N MET A 80 -3.02 -2.26 -6.69
CA MET A 80 -2.57 -0.87 -6.79
C MET A 80 -2.65 -0.33 -8.23
N TYR A 81 -2.65 -1.21 -9.23
CA TYR A 81 -2.75 -0.84 -10.64
C TYR A 81 -4.22 -0.82 -11.09
N LYS A 82 -4.78 0.39 -11.15
CA LYS A 82 -6.14 0.67 -11.56
C LYS A 82 -6.25 0.65 -13.08
N ARG A 83 -7.15 -0.19 -13.60
CA ARG A 83 -7.40 -0.34 -15.05
C ARG A 83 -8.65 0.44 -15.51
N LYS A 84 -9.38 1.03 -14.56
CA LYS A 84 -10.48 1.97 -14.81
C LYS A 84 -9.98 3.39 -14.44
N PRO A 85 -10.55 4.45 -15.02
CA PRO A 85 -10.22 5.80 -14.61
C PRO A 85 -10.43 5.98 -13.11
N VAL A 86 -9.44 6.55 -12.44
CA VAL A 86 -9.50 6.99 -11.05
C VAL A 86 -9.78 8.49 -11.05
N GLY A 87 -10.53 8.95 -10.05
CA GLY A 87 -10.74 10.37 -9.83
C GLY A 87 -9.48 11.09 -9.34
N ASP A 88 -9.61 12.38 -9.05
CA ASP A 88 -8.51 13.18 -8.52
C ASP A 88 -7.96 12.64 -7.19
N TYR A 89 -8.77 11.92 -6.42
CA TYR A 89 -8.38 11.23 -5.20
C TYR A 89 -8.96 9.82 -5.16
N HIS A 90 -8.10 8.86 -4.83
CA HIS A 90 -8.51 7.50 -4.49
C HIS A 90 -8.76 7.43 -2.98
N VAL A 91 -9.93 6.96 -2.55
CA VAL A 91 -10.31 6.88 -1.14
C VAL A 91 -10.55 5.43 -0.78
N GLY A 92 -9.61 4.84 -0.03
CA GLY A 92 -9.65 3.45 0.41
C GLY A 92 -10.09 3.33 1.87
N VAL A 93 -11.15 2.58 2.17
CA VAL A 93 -11.55 2.30 3.57
C VAL A 93 -11.14 0.89 3.97
N CYS A 94 -10.33 0.76 5.02
CA CYS A 94 -9.98 -0.55 5.56
C CYS A 94 -11.20 -1.15 6.26
N THR A 95 -11.70 -2.29 5.79
CA THR A 95 -12.76 -3.03 6.49
C THR A 95 -12.33 -4.45 6.88
N ASN A 96 -11.02 -4.67 7.02
CA ASN A 96 -10.53 -5.90 7.63
C ASN A 96 -10.78 -5.90 9.15
N THR A 97 -10.74 -7.09 9.73
CA THR A 97 -11.17 -7.48 11.08
C THR A 97 -11.16 -6.38 12.14
N LEU A 98 -10.00 -5.78 12.46
CA LEU A 98 -9.96 -4.77 13.52
C LEU A 98 -10.66 -3.46 13.12
N CYS A 99 -10.45 -2.98 11.89
CA CYS A 99 -11.14 -1.78 11.43
C CYS A 99 -12.64 -2.02 11.32
N ALA A 100 -13.09 -3.18 10.83
CA ALA A 100 -14.50 -3.56 10.83
C ALA A 100 -15.13 -3.49 12.23
N VAL A 101 -14.49 -4.11 13.24
CA VAL A 101 -14.94 -4.05 14.64
C VAL A 101 -15.00 -2.60 15.16
N MET A 102 -14.04 -1.77 14.76
CA MET A 102 -13.97 -0.37 15.17
C MET A 102 -14.89 0.57 14.38
N GLY A 103 -15.58 0.09 13.34
CA GLY A 103 -16.56 0.86 12.55
C GLY A 103 -16.17 1.18 11.10
N GLY A 104 -15.16 0.50 10.55
CA GLY A 104 -14.74 0.64 9.14
C GLY A 104 -15.86 0.36 8.13
N ASP A 105 -16.67 -0.67 8.37
CA ASP A 105 -17.85 -0.96 7.53
C ASP A 105 -18.85 0.19 7.52
N LEU A 106 -19.06 0.83 8.68
CA LEU A 106 -19.97 1.98 8.82
C LEU A 106 -19.44 3.21 8.09
N ILE A 107 -18.11 3.41 8.08
CA ILE A 107 -17.47 4.47 7.31
C ILE A 107 -17.68 4.24 5.82
N PHE A 108 -17.41 3.01 5.34
CA PHE A 108 -17.54 2.68 3.93
C PHE A 108 -18.98 2.84 3.43
N GLU A 109 -19.97 2.32 4.17
CA GLU A 109 -21.38 2.49 3.80
C GLU A 109 -21.83 3.95 3.83
N ARG A 110 -21.38 4.73 4.83
CA ARG A 110 -21.68 6.17 4.88
C ARG A 110 -21.13 6.90 3.67
N LEU A 111 -19.90 6.60 3.25
CA LEU A 111 -19.28 7.25 2.09
C LEU A 111 -19.98 6.86 0.79
N LYS A 112 -20.39 5.59 0.62
CA LYS A 112 -21.19 5.15 -0.53
C LYS A 112 -22.48 5.95 -0.66
N GLU A 113 -23.23 6.08 0.44
CA GLU A 113 -24.48 6.86 0.47
C GLU A 113 -24.26 8.35 0.18
N HIS A 114 -23.20 8.93 0.76
CA HIS A 114 -22.89 10.37 0.61
C HIS A 114 -22.40 10.72 -0.79
N LEU A 115 -21.58 9.86 -1.39
CA LEU A 115 -20.95 10.08 -2.70
C LEU A 115 -21.78 9.54 -3.87
N ASP A 116 -22.83 8.76 -3.60
CA ASP A 116 -23.68 8.06 -4.59
C ASP A 116 -22.85 7.16 -5.54
N VAL A 117 -21.94 6.37 -4.95
CA VAL A 117 -21.06 5.42 -5.67
C VAL A 117 -20.96 4.09 -4.94
N GLY A 118 -20.67 3.01 -5.68
CA GLY A 118 -20.33 1.70 -5.16
C GLY A 118 -18.84 1.51 -4.88
N ASN A 119 -18.44 0.25 -4.70
CA ASN A 119 -17.03 -0.14 -4.59
C ASN A 119 -16.33 -0.06 -5.97
N ASP A 120 -15.12 0.51 -6.01
CA ASP A 120 -14.34 0.75 -7.22
C ASP A 120 -15.08 1.60 -8.26
N GLU A 121 -15.89 2.55 -7.78
CA GLU A 121 -16.62 3.50 -8.59
C GLU A 121 -16.17 4.93 -8.29
N THR A 122 -16.33 5.79 -9.29
CA THR A 122 -15.89 7.19 -9.23
C THR A 122 -17.09 8.11 -9.30
N THR A 123 -17.07 9.17 -8.49
CA THR A 123 -18.14 10.17 -8.45
C THR A 123 -18.35 10.82 -9.82
N ALA A 124 -19.57 11.29 -10.08
CA ALA A 124 -19.95 11.86 -11.38
C ALA A 124 -19.16 13.13 -11.77
N ASP A 125 -18.63 13.85 -10.78
CA ASP A 125 -17.73 14.99 -10.96
C ASP A 125 -16.26 14.58 -11.20
N GLY A 126 -15.95 13.28 -11.12
CA GLY A 126 -14.61 12.74 -11.39
C GLY A 126 -13.61 12.95 -10.25
N THR A 127 -14.04 13.38 -9.07
CA THR A 127 -13.10 13.77 -8.00
C THR A 127 -12.70 12.63 -7.08
N ILE A 128 -13.64 11.74 -6.70
CA ILE A 128 -13.40 10.69 -5.69
C ILE A 128 -13.66 9.33 -6.30
N THR A 129 -12.69 8.42 -6.22
CA THR A 129 -12.92 6.98 -6.41
C THR A 129 -12.96 6.30 -5.06
N LEU A 130 -14.05 5.60 -4.74
CA LEU A 130 -14.21 4.92 -3.46
C LEU A 130 -13.90 3.43 -3.61
N GLU A 131 -13.02 2.91 -2.75
CA GLU A 131 -12.65 1.49 -2.71
C GLU A 131 -12.71 0.96 -1.26
N HIS A 132 -13.26 -0.23 -1.10
CA HIS A 132 -13.03 -1.05 0.07
C HIS A 132 -11.65 -1.69 -0.09
N VAL A 133 -10.75 -1.37 0.82
CA VAL A 133 -9.40 -1.96 0.87
C VAL A 133 -9.27 -2.95 2.01
N GLU A 134 -8.39 -3.92 1.80
CA GLU A 134 -8.00 -4.88 2.83
C GLU A 134 -7.10 -4.22 3.89
N CYS A 135 -6.46 -5.05 4.74
CA CYS A 135 -5.65 -4.57 5.85
C CYS A 135 -4.50 -3.66 5.41
N ASN A 136 -4.52 -2.40 5.86
CA ASN A 136 -3.42 -1.43 5.69
C ASN A 136 -2.34 -1.48 6.78
N ALA A 137 -2.38 -2.48 7.67
CA ALA A 137 -1.42 -2.68 8.76
C ALA A 137 -1.24 -1.50 9.74
N ALA A 138 -2.21 -0.60 9.84
CA ALA A 138 -2.24 0.56 10.77
C ALA A 138 -3.27 0.35 11.91
N CYS A 139 -3.30 -0.86 12.44
CA CYS A 139 -4.30 -1.33 13.41
C CYS A 139 -4.30 -0.56 14.75
N ASP A 140 -3.17 0.02 15.12
CA ASP A 140 -3.01 0.88 16.30
C ASP A 140 -3.76 2.22 16.21
N TYR A 141 -4.27 2.57 15.02
CA TYR A 141 -5.07 3.77 14.74
C TYR A 141 -6.43 3.49 14.10
N ALA A 142 -6.92 2.25 14.19
CA ALA A 142 -8.20 1.85 13.61
C ALA A 142 -9.39 2.69 14.15
N PRO A 143 -10.40 3.02 13.32
CA PRO A 143 -10.52 2.72 11.89
C PRO A 143 -9.62 3.61 11.01
N VAL A 144 -9.05 3.01 9.96
CA VAL A 144 -8.15 3.68 9.03
C VAL A 144 -8.77 3.78 7.64
N MET A 145 -8.76 5.00 7.10
CA MET A 145 -8.99 5.29 5.69
C MET A 145 -7.66 5.70 5.06
N MET A 146 -7.53 5.55 3.75
CA MET A 146 -6.44 6.11 2.97
C MET A 146 -6.99 7.08 1.95
N VAL A 147 -6.26 8.16 1.71
CA VAL A 147 -6.43 8.99 0.51
C VAL A 147 -5.17 8.84 -0.33
N ASN A 148 -5.32 8.27 -1.51
CA ASN A 148 -4.25 7.69 -2.31
C ASN A 148 -3.49 6.66 -1.47
N TRP A 149 -2.29 7.00 -1.01
CA TRP A 149 -1.41 6.14 -0.22
C TRP A 149 -1.10 6.72 1.16
N GLU A 150 -1.83 7.77 1.55
CA GLU A 150 -1.64 8.49 2.80
C GLU A 150 -2.68 8.09 3.84
N PHE A 151 -2.24 7.96 5.09
CA PHE A 151 -3.10 7.53 6.18
C PHE A 151 -4.03 8.64 6.68
N MET A 152 -5.30 8.26 6.83
CA MET A 152 -6.31 9.00 7.58
C MET A 152 -6.73 8.12 8.76
N ASP A 153 -6.11 8.38 9.90
CA ASP A 153 -6.25 7.60 11.13
C ASP A 153 -7.46 7.99 11.98
N ASN A 154 -7.88 7.09 12.88
CA ASN A 154 -8.96 7.29 13.86
C ASN A 154 -10.25 7.85 13.23
N GLN A 155 -10.59 7.41 12.02
CA GLN A 155 -11.72 7.96 11.29
C GLN A 155 -13.04 7.49 11.88
N THR A 156 -14.03 8.36 11.73
CA THR A 156 -15.44 8.12 12.03
C THR A 156 -16.26 8.36 10.76
N PRO A 157 -17.51 7.89 10.69
CA PRO A 157 -18.36 8.15 9.52
C PRO A 157 -18.49 9.65 9.19
N ASP A 158 -18.55 10.50 10.21
CA ASP A 158 -18.71 11.95 10.02
C ASP A 158 -17.38 12.62 9.62
N SER A 159 -16.24 12.22 10.22
CA SER A 159 -14.95 12.76 9.82
C SER A 159 -14.53 12.32 8.42
N ALA A 160 -14.87 11.08 8.01
CA ALA A 160 -14.61 10.58 6.67
C ALA A 160 -15.39 11.38 5.60
N VAL A 161 -16.66 11.71 5.87
CA VAL A 161 -17.45 12.61 5.02
C VAL A 161 -16.80 14.00 4.94
N GLN A 162 -16.35 14.54 6.06
CA GLN A 162 -15.67 15.84 6.07
C GLN A 162 -14.41 15.83 5.21
N VAL A 163 -13.59 14.77 5.28
CA VAL A 163 -12.38 14.64 4.46
C VAL A 163 -12.72 14.67 2.96
N VAL A 164 -13.69 13.86 2.51
CA VAL A 164 -14.03 13.83 1.07
C VAL A 164 -14.67 15.14 0.60
N ASP A 165 -15.46 15.80 1.43
CA ASP A 165 -16.04 17.12 1.11
C ASP A 165 -14.97 18.21 1.04
N ASP A 166 -13.97 18.17 1.93
CA ASP A 166 -12.85 19.10 1.92
C ASP A 166 -11.99 18.93 0.66
N LEU A 167 -11.72 17.69 0.26
CA LEU A 167 -11.02 17.37 -1.00
C LEU A 167 -11.81 17.87 -2.22
N ARG A 168 -13.13 17.61 -2.28
CA ARG A 168 -14.00 18.09 -3.37
C ARG A 168 -14.11 19.61 -3.43
N ALA A 169 -14.00 20.27 -2.29
CA ALA A 169 -13.96 21.73 -2.21
C ALA A 169 -12.58 22.34 -2.52
N GLY A 170 -11.57 21.51 -2.80
CA GLY A 170 -10.19 21.94 -3.08
C GLY A 170 -9.51 22.57 -1.86
N LYS A 171 -9.91 22.18 -0.65
CA LYS A 171 -9.25 22.62 0.58
C LYS A 171 -7.92 21.91 0.75
N ASP A 172 -7.07 22.55 1.54
CA ASP A 172 -5.80 21.98 1.95
C ASP A 172 -6.03 20.91 3.04
N VAL A 173 -5.84 19.63 2.70
CA VAL A 173 -6.05 18.49 3.59
C VAL A 173 -4.72 17.78 3.81
N HIS A 174 -4.43 17.42 5.07
CA HIS A 174 -3.22 16.71 5.45
C HIS A 174 -3.51 15.29 5.91
N SER A 175 -2.59 14.38 5.58
CA SER A 175 -2.48 13.04 6.17
C SER A 175 -2.35 13.15 7.69
N THR A 176 -2.91 12.21 8.45
CA THR A 176 -2.83 12.24 9.92
C THR A 176 -1.41 12.09 10.44
N ARG A 177 -0.54 11.44 9.64
CA ARG A 177 0.86 11.13 10.03
C ARG A 177 1.83 11.32 8.87
N GLY A 178 1.50 12.19 7.92
CA GLY A 178 2.25 12.35 6.68
C GLY A 178 2.10 13.74 6.08
N PRO A 179 2.40 13.88 4.79
CA PRO A 179 2.37 15.16 4.10
C PRO A 179 0.95 15.68 3.84
N ARG A 180 0.91 16.87 3.25
CA ARG A 180 -0.28 17.38 2.55
C ARG A 180 -0.71 16.40 1.46
N LEU A 181 -2.01 16.15 1.33
CA LEU A 181 -2.56 15.29 0.29
C LEU A 181 -2.41 15.94 -1.10
N CYS A 182 -1.91 15.17 -2.05
CA CYS A 182 -1.82 15.50 -3.47
C CYS A 182 -2.88 14.73 -4.28
N THR A 183 -3.00 15.04 -5.57
CA THR A 183 -3.89 14.28 -6.46
C THR A 183 -3.35 12.87 -6.70
N TRP A 184 -4.22 11.95 -7.13
CA TRP A 184 -3.86 10.58 -7.52
C TRP A 184 -2.68 10.55 -8.49
N ARG A 185 -2.72 11.40 -9.52
CA ARG A 185 -1.66 11.47 -10.53
C ARG A 185 -0.32 11.89 -9.94
N GLU A 186 -0.32 12.85 -9.03
CA GLU A 186 0.89 13.29 -8.32
C GLU A 186 1.41 12.20 -7.37
N ALA A 187 0.54 11.52 -6.64
CA ALA A 187 0.91 10.41 -5.75
C ALA A 187 1.56 9.25 -6.55
N GLU A 188 0.97 8.89 -7.70
CA GLU A 188 1.51 7.88 -8.60
C GLU A 188 2.87 8.29 -9.20
N ARG A 189 3.09 9.59 -9.42
CA ARG A 189 4.39 10.11 -9.87
C ARG A 189 5.47 9.91 -8.81
N VAL A 190 5.14 10.12 -7.54
CA VAL A 190 6.05 9.84 -6.42
C VAL A 190 6.38 8.35 -6.35
N LEU A 191 5.38 7.47 -6.47
CA LEU A 191 5.58 6.02 -6.50
C LEU A 191 6.37 5.50 -7.72
N ALA A 192 6.31 6.22 -8.85
CA ALA A 192 7.19 5.98 -9.99
C ALA A 192 8.66 6.35 -9.73
N GLY A 193 8.96 6.90 -8.55
CA GLY A 193 10.29 7.31 -8.11
C GLY A 193 10.69 8.69 -8.62
N PHE A 194 9.73 9.61 -8.74
CA PHE A 194 9.97 11.03 -8.96
C PHE A 194 9.50 11.79 -7.70
N PRO A 195 10.40 12.03 -6.72
CA PRO A 195 10.00 12.57 -5.42
C PRO A 195 9.46 14.00 -5.52
N ASP A 196 8.61 14.35 -4.57
CA ASP A 196 7.98 15.66 -4.39
C ASP A 196 8.57 16.48 -3.23
N ASP A 197 9.66 15.99 -2.63
CA ASP A 197 10.35 16.54 -1.46
C ASP A 197 9.52 16.56 -0.16
N LEU A 198 8.44 15.77 -0.07
CA LEU A 198 7.56 15.69 1.10
C LEU A 198 7.74 14.42 1.95
N ALA A 199 8.67 13.53 1.57
CA ALA A 199 8.86 12.22 2.19
C ALA A 199 9.21 12.26 3.70
N ASP A 200 9.78 13.39 4.17
CA ASP A 200 10.16 13.60 5.56
C ASP A 200 9.08 14.36 6.38
N GLU A 201 7.91 14.62 5.81
CA GLU A 201 6.80 15.23 6.53
C GLU A 201 6.06 14.21 7.40
N GLY A 202 5.96 14.52 8.69
CA GLY A 202 5.27 13.67 9.66
C GLY A 202 6.22 12.77 10.47
N PRO A 203 5.70 12.10 11.51
CA PRO A 203 6.51 11.26 12.37
C PRO A 203 6.75 9.88 11.77
N SER A 204 7.97 9.34 11.87
CA SER A 204 8.28 7.95 11.43
C SER A 204 7.48 6.88 12.17
N ALA A 205 7.02 7.18 13.39
CA ALA A 205 6.11 6.35 14.17
C ALA A 205 5.25 7.24 15.08
N GLY A 206 3.95 6.98 15.14
CA GLY A 206 3.06 7.75 16.00
C GLY A 206 3.07 7.26 17.46
N PRO A 207 2.50 8.03 18.40
CA PRO A 207 2.53 7.71 19.82
C PRO A 207 1.96 6.34 20.19
N ALA A 208 0.87 5.90 19.53
CA ALA A 208 0.25 4.60 19.80
C ALA A 208 1.20 3.42 19.49
N SER A 209 1.93 3.51 18.38
CA SER A 209 2.93 2.53 17.96
C SER A 209 4.12 2.46 18.93
N LEU A 210 4.42 3.56 19.63
CA LEU A 210 5.58 3.69 20.52
C LEU A 210 5.29 3.35 21.99
N VAL A 211 4.03 3.06 22.36
CA VAL A 211 3.64 2.78 23.76
C VAL A 211 4.49 1.66 24.37
N GLY A 212 4.66 0.55 23.63
CA GLY A 212 5.45 -0.59 24.10
C GLY A 212 6.93 -0.23 24.36
N LEU A 213 7.51 0.60 23.49
CA LEU A 213 8.88 1.09 23.66
C LEU A 213 9.02 2.02 24.88
N GLY A 214 8.03 2.88 25.12
CA GLY A 214 7.97 3.74 26.31
C GLY A 214 7.99 2.90 27.59
N ILE A 215 7.11 1.91 27.69
CA ILE A 215 7.02 1.01 28.84
C ILE A 215 8.32 0.23 29.04
N ALA A 216 8.94 -0.25 27.96
CA ALA A 216 10.21 -0.97 28.04
C ALA A 216 11.31 -0.10 28.65
N ARG A 217 11.43 1.17 28.22
CA ARG A 217 12.41 2.12 28.76
C ARG A 217 12.17 2.43 30.24
N GLU A 218 10.92 2.69 30.62
CA GLU A 218 10.54 2.97 32.01
C GLU A 218 10.88 1.81 32.96
N ARG A 219 10.75 0.57 32.47
CA ARG A 219 11.03 -0.65 33.24
C ARG A 219 12.47 -1.15 33.12
N GLY A 220 13.31 -0.48 32.34
CA GLY A 220 14.67 -0.92 32.05
C GLY A 220 14.72 -2.27 31.33
N TRP A 221 13.68 -2.61 30.56
CA TRP A 221 13.65 -3.85 29.79
C TRP A 221 14.59 -3.76 28.59
N THR A 222 15.42 -4.78 28.43
CA THR A 222 16.26 -4.98 27.26
C THR A 222 15.89 -6.30 26.60
N ALA A 223 16.08 -6.38 25.28
CA ALA A 223 15.97 -7.66 24.59
C ALA A 223 16.95 -8.65 25.26
N PRO A 224 16.55 -9.92 25.48
CA PRO A 224 17.48 -10.94 25.95
C PRO A 224 18.71 -10.94 25.04
N GLY A 225 19.90 -10.97 25.63
CA GLY A 225 21.12 -11.09 24.85
C GLY A 225 21.03 -12.36 24.02
N GLY A 226 20.90 -12.22 22.69
CA GLY A 226 21.17 -13.34 21.80
C GLY A 226 22.59 -13.84 22.11
N ASN A 227 22.84 -15.14 21.98
CA ASN A 227 24.19 -15.69 22.14
C ASN A 227 25.12 -14.99 21.13
N ALA A 228 25.76 -13.91 21.57
CA ALA A 228 26.62 -13.02 20.79
C ALA A 228 28.03 -13.63 20.65
N ALA A 229 28.12 -14.95 20.58
CA ALA A 229 29.29 -15.64 20.08
C ALA A 229 29.27 -15.55 18.54
N GLY A 230 29.58 -14.37 18.01
CA GLY A 230 29.80 -14.21 16.57
C GLY A 230 29.51 -12.83 15.96
N ARG A 231 28.91 -11.90 16.71
CA ARG A 231 28.68 -10.53 16.21
C ARG A 231 29.23 -9.52 17.20
N THR A 232 30.47 -9.11 16.96
CA THR A 232 31.09 -7.96 17.63
C THR A 232 30.25 -6.74 17.32
N ALA A 233 29.64 -6.18 18.35
CA ALA A 233 28.98 -4.88 18.29
C ALA A 233 30.04 -3.77 18.25
N ASP A 234 29.66 -2.69 17.57
CA ASP A 234 30.23 -1.34 17.62
C ASP A 234 31.38 -1.00 16.65
N GLU A 235 30.99 -0.72 15.39
CA GLU A 235 31.62 0.34 14.58
C GLU A 235 30.48 1.11 13.86
N PRO A 236 30.47 2.45 13.84
CA PRO A 236 29.43 3.21 13.17
C PRO A 236 29.53 2.97 11.66
N ALA A 237 28.41 2.59 11.02
CA ALA A 237 28.35 2.38 9.59
C ALA A 237 28.63 3.70 8.84
N ALA A 238 29.90 3.93 8.51
CA ALA A 238 30.29 4.95 7.55
C ALA A 238 29.70 4.58 6.19
N ALA A 239 29.11 5.57 5.52
CA ALA A 239 28.56 5.45 4.17
C ALA A 239 29.58 4.81 3.22
N ALA A 240 29.28 3.61 2.73
CA ALA A 240 30.12 2.89 1.78
C ALA A 240 29.57 3.04 0.36
N THR A 241 30.24 3.90 -0.39
CA THR A 241 30.25 3.95 -1.84
C THR A 241 30.91 2.70 -2.44
N GLY A 242 30.30 2.08 -3.46
CA GLY A 242 31.01 1.38 -4.53
C GLY A 242 31.23 -0.14 -4.40
N ALA A 243 30.51 -0.88 -5.26
CA ALA A 243 30.82 -2.12 -6.00
C ALA A 243 31.91 -3.11 -5.49
N ASP A 244 31.48 -4.37 -5.29
CA ASP A 244 31.81 -5.57 -6.09
C ASP A 244 31.85 -6.83 -5.20
N GLY A 245 31.45 -7.99 -5.73
CA GLY A 245 31.74 -9.31 -5.14
C GLY A 245 30.55 -10.12 -4.63
N SER A 246 30.20 -11.14 -5.41
CA SER A 246 29.31 -12.28 -5.15
C SER A 246 29.33 -12.86 -3.73
N HIS A 247 28.15 -13.05 -3.13
CA HIS A 247 27.95 -14.05 -2.08
C HIS A 247 26.63 -14.81 -2.31
N GLU A 248 26.77 -16.11 -2.62
CA GLU A 248 25.70 -17.11 -2.56
C GLU A 248 25.11 -17.15 -1.13
N ALA A 249 23.80 -16.94 -1.03
CA ALA A 249 23.07 -17.05 0.24
C ALA A 249 22.65 -18.51 0.45
N ASP A 250 23.36 -19.19 1.35
CA ASP A 250 22.99 -20.52 1.83
C ASP A 250 21.78 -20.39 2.77
N ARG A 251 20.65 -21.02 2.41
CA ARG A 251 19.41 -20.97 3.21
C ARG A 251 19.56 -21.93 4.38
N GLN A 252 19.80 -21.41 5.59
CA GLN A 252 19.63 -22.18 6.82
C GLN A 252 18.15 -22.18 7.24
N ASP A 253 17.56 -23.38 7.27
CA ASP A 253 16.25 -23.65 7.87
C ASP A 253 16.28 -23.26 9.35
N SER A 254 15.53 -22.22 9.70
CA SER A 254 15.31 -21.78 11.07
C SER A 254 13.89 -22.08 11.52
N GLU A 255 13.53 -23.37 11.56
CA GLU A 255 12.41 -23.80 12.40
C GLU A 255 12.86 -23.70 13.86
N GLY A 256 12.59 -22.55 14.48
CA GLY A 256 12.77 -22.36 15.91
C GLY A 256 11.81 -23.26 16.69
N ALA A 257 12.34 -24.11 17.56
CA ALA A 257 11.54 -24.92 18.47
C ALA A 257 10.69 -24.01 19.38
N VAL A 258 9.36 -24.05 19.21
CA VAL A 258 8.40 -23.32 20.04
C VAL A 258 8.44 -23.92 21.45
N GLN A 259 8.89 -23.13 22.44
CA GLN A 259 8.80 -23.53 23.84
C GLN A 259 7.34 -23.41 24.29
N ARG A 260 6.73 -24.56 24.62
CA ARG A 260 5.38 -24.63 25.18
C ARG A 260 5.35 -23.98 26.56
N SER A 261 4.36 -23.13 26.80
CA SER A 261 4.11 -22.52 28.09
C SER A 261 3.28 -23.43 28.99
N ASP A 262 3.29 -23.19 30.30
CA ASP A 262 2.44 -23.92 31.27
C ASP A 262 0.92 -23.77 31.00
N ALA A 263 0.53 -22.78 30.18
CA ALA A 263 -0.85 -22.64 29.72
C ALA A 263 -1.20 -23.66 28.62
N ASP A 264 -0.22 -24.05 27.79
CA ASP A 264 -0.40 -24.99 26.68
C ASP A 264 -0.53 -26.45 27.15
N LEU A 265 -0.14 -26.74 28.39
CA LEU A 265 -0.26 -28.09 29.00
C LEU A 265 -1.62 -28.30 29.67
N LYS A 266 -2.30 -27.22 30.09
CA LYS A 266 -3.60 -27.33 30.77
C LYS A 266 -4.76 -27.63 29.83
N HIS A 267 -4.58 -27.46 28.52
CA HIS A 267 -5.64 -27.73 27.55
C HIS A 267 -5.68 -29.19 27.07
N GLU A 268 -4.60 -29.97 27.24
CA GLU A 268 -4.56 -31.39 26.87
C GLU A 268 -5.16 -32.30 27.96
N ASP A 269 -5.00 -31.96 29.24
CA ASP A 269 -5.53 -32.77 30.35
C ASP A 269 -7.06 -32.72 30.45
N ASP A 270 -7.70 -31.62 30.06
CA ASP A 270 -9.17 -31.50 30.04
C ASP A 270 -9.83 -32.20 28.84
N ALA A 271 -9.06 -32.54 27.79
CA ALA A 271 -9.57 -33.21 26.59
C ALA A 271 -9.54 -34.75 26.67
N GLN A 272 -8.84 -35.34 27.65
CA GLN A 272 -8.76 -36.80 27.84
C GLN A 272 -9.72 -37.34 28.92
N GLY A 273 -10.57 -36.49 29.51
CA GLY A 273 -11.47 -36.85 30.61
C GLY A 273 -12.87 -37.35 30.24
N THR A 274 -13.24 -37.45 28.96
CA THR A 274 -14.60 -37.85 28.54
C THR A 274 -14.60 -39.06 27.60
N GLU A 275 -13.95 -40.15 27.99
CA GLU A 275 -14.18 -41.44 27.32
C GLU A 275 -13.92 -42.63 28.25
N GLU A 276 -14.59 -42.68 29.41
CA GLU A 276 -14.83 -43.93 30.16
C GLU A 276 -15.78 -43.66 31.36
N ALA A 277 -17.10 -43.78 31.16
CA ALA A 277 -18.05 -44.33 32.14
C ALA A 277 -19.53 -44.13 31.72
N LYS A 278 -20.13 -45.26 31.29
CA LYS A 278 -21.54 -45.65 31.40
C LYS A 278 -22.57 -45.16 30.38
#